data_AF-A0AA87ZTI4-F1
#
_entry.id   AF-A0AA87ZTI4-F1
#
_cell.length_a   1.000
_cell.length_b   1.000
_cell.length_c   1.000
_cell.angle_alpha   90.00
_cell.angle_beta   90.00
_cell.angle_gamma   90.00
#
_symmetry.space_group_name_H-M   'P 1'
#
loop_
_entity.id
_entity.type
_entity.pdbx_description
1 polymer ?
#
loop_
_entity_poly.entity_id
_entity_poly.type
_entity_poly.pdbx_seq_one_letter_code
_entity_poly.pdbx_strand_id
1 'polypeptide(L)'
;MPCCHRAGRLAGHYKFGGRSGGCVALLGVVKLALGLFLGTSLVKILSQFPVGFLGMMLFFAGIELAMASRKLGSVDDCFVMLICTVVSLVGSDAVLG
;
A
#
# COMPACT_ATOMS: atom_id res chain seq x y z
N MET A 1 3.45 -9.78 10.24
CA MET A 1 3.63 -9.23 8.88
C MET A 1 5.00 -8.58 8.81
N PRO A 2 5.91 -9.01 7.94
CA PRO A 2 7.13 -8.23 7.65
C PRO A 2 6.72 -6.88 7.05
N CYS A 3 7.35 -5.80 7.52
CA CYS A 3 6.97 -4.43 7.17
C CYS A 3 8.14 -3.68 6.53
N CYS A 4 7.90 -3.07 5.39
CA CYS A 4 8.82 -2.16 4.70
C CYS A 4 8.23 -0.75 4.62
N HIS A 5 9.05 0.23 4.23
CA HIS A 5 8.58 1.60 4.01
C HIS A 5 7.66 1.63 2.78
N ARG A 6 6.36 1.88 2.98
CA ARG A 6 5.44 2.06 1.83
C ARG A 6 5.72 3.40 1.15
N ALA A 7 6.27 3.35 -0.06
CA ALA A 7 6.63 4.52 -0.87
C ALA A 7 5.45 5.51 -1.01
N GLY A 8 4.25 5.04 -1.34
CA GLY A 8 3.08 5.92 -1.52
C GLY A 8 2.64 6.66 -0.25
N ARG A 9 2.74 6.03 0.92
CA ARG A 9 2.44 6.70 2.20
C ARG A 9 3.52 7.75 2.53
N LEU A 10 4.79 7.41 2.26
CA LEU A 10 5.91 8.32 2.49
C LEU A 10 5.85 9.54 1.57
N ALA A 11 5.47 9.35 0.31
CA ALA A 11 5.24 10.43 -0.65
C ALA A 11 4.15 11.39 -0.16
N GLY A 12 3.07 10.87 0.44
CA GLY A 12 2.05 11.69 1.11
C GLY A 12 2.63 12.52 2.26
N HIS A 13 3.37 11.89 3.18
CA HIS A 13 4.02 12.63 4.28
C HIS A 13 4.95 13.71 3.79
N TYR A 14 5.73 13.44 2.75
CA TYR A 14 6.64 14.40 2.16
C TYR A 14 5.90 15.57 1.50
N LYS A 15 4.80 15.31 0.78
CA LYS A 15 3.93 16.35 0.18
C LYS A 15 3.24 17.22 1.25
N PHE A 16 2.91 16.66 2.40
CA PHE A 16 2.35 17.39 3.54
C PHE A 16 3.41 18.06 4.44
N GLY A 17 4.68 18.12 4.02
CA GLY A 17 5.74 18.82 4.74
C GLY A 17 6.43 18.01 5.84
N GLY A 18 6.10 16.72 6.00
CA GLY A 18 6.77 15.82 6.92
C GLY A 18 8.15 15.41 6.39
N ARG A 19 9.22 15.95 6.99
CA ARG A 19 10.63 15.64 6.65
C ARG A 19 11.33 14.70 7.63
N SER A 20 10.65 14.27 8.69
CA SER A 20 11.22 13.40 9.74
C SER A 20 10.36 12.16 9.98
N GLY A 21 11.00 11.07 10.40
CA GLY A 21 10.33 9.84 10.83
C GLY A 21 9.36 10.04 12.00
N GLY A 22 9.52 11.12 12.78
CA GLY A 22 8.59 11.52 13.84
C GLY A 22 7.16 11.74 13.34
N CYS A 23 6.98 12.27 12.12
CA CYS A 23 5.65 12.45 11.53
C CYS A 23 4.95 11.11 11.29
N VAL A 24 5.70 10.10 10.84
CA VAL A 24 5.18 8.74 10.61
C VAL A 24 4.84 8.07 11.95
N ALA A 25 5.70 8.23 12.96
CA ALA A 25 5.46 7.70 14.30
C ALA A 25 4.20 8.30 14.93
N LEU A 26 4.03 9.63 14.86
CA LEU A 26 2.86 10.31 15.41
C LEU A 26 1.55 9.85 14.74
N LEU A 27 1.54 9.69 13.41
CA LEU A 27 0.39 9.14 12.70
C LEU A 27 0.10 7.68 13.04
N GLY A 28 1.14 6.88 13.30
CA GLY A 28 1.00 5.52 13.82
C GLY A 28 0.33 5.50 15.19
N VAL A 29 0.80 6.35 16.11
CA VAL A 29 0.25 6.47 17.47
C VAL A 29 -1.21 6.94 17.44
N VAL A 30 -1.52 7.96 16.63
CA VAL A 30 -2.90 8.44 16.49
C VAL A 30 -3.81 7.33 15.95
N LYS A 31 -3.36 6.59 14.93
CA LYS A 31 -4.15 5.48 14.37
C LYS A 31 -4.35 4.33 15.36
N LEU A 32 -3.34 4.03 16.18
CA LEU A 32 -3.45 3.05 17.27
C LEU A 32 -4.43 3.52 18.35
N ALA A 33 -4.34 4.78 18.79
CA ALA A 33 -5.24 5.35 19.78
C ALA A 33 -6.70 5.32 19.29
N LEU A 34 -6.95 5.70 18.03
CA LEU A 34 -8.28 5.61 17.42
C LEU A 34 -8.80 4.17 17.38
N GLY A 35 -7.95 3.20 17.04
CA GLY A 35 -8.34 1.78 17.04
C GLY A 35 -8.66 1.26 18.44
N LEU A 36 -7.90 1.67 19.46
CA LEU A 36 -8.05 1.20 20.83
C LEU A 36 -9.29 1.78 21.51
N PHE A 37 -9.58 3.07 21.30
CA PHE A 37 -10.72 3.75 21.94
C PHE A 37 -12.03 3.66 21.14
N LEU A 38 -11.97 3.64 19.80
CA LEU A 38 -13.15 3.68 18.92
C LEU A 38 -13.31 2.44 18.03
N GLY A 39 -12.55 1.36 18.25
CA GLY A 39 -12.46 0.23 17.32
C GLY A 39 -13.80 -0.35 16.85
N THR A 40 -14.75 -0.58 17.78
CA THR A 40 -16.07 -1.15 17.45
C THR A 40 -16.97 -0.18 16.67
N SER A 41 -16.93 1.12 16.97
CA SER A 41 -17.64 2.14 16.21
C SER A 41 -17.02 2.38 14.83
N LEU A 42 -15.68 2.38 14.75
CA LEU A 42 -14.96 2.53 13.49
C LEU A 42 -15.29 1.38 12.52
N VAL A 43 -15.30 0.14 13.00
CA VAL A 43 -15.60 -1.03 12.15
C VAL A 43 -16.99 -0.93 11.52
N LYS A 44 -18.01 -0.47 12.26
CA LYS A 44 -19.36 -0.26 11.68
C LYS A 44 -19.34 0.76 10.54
N ILE A 45 -18.60 1.86 10.72
CA ILE A 45 -18.49 2.93 9.70
C ILE A 45 -17.68 2.45 8.50
N LEU A 46 -16.57 1.74 8.72
CA LEU A 46 -15.76 1.15 7.65
C LEU A 46 -16.52 0.06 6.87
N SER A 47 -17.41 -0.69 7.52
CA SER A 47 -18.23 -1.70 6.83
C SER A 47 -19.25 -1.09 5.88
N GLN A 48 -19.59 0.19 6.06
CA GLN A 48 -20.46 0.94 5.14
C GLN A 48 -19.68 1.51 3.95
N PHE A 49 -18.35 1.41 3.96
CA PHE A 49 -17.51 1.92 2.91
C PHE A 49 -17.58 0.99 1.68
N PRO A 50 -17.88 1.52 0.48
CA PRO A 50 -18.05 0.70 -0.71
C PRO A 50 -16.73 0.01 -1.08
N VAL A 51 -16.75 -1.32 -1.12
CA VAL A 51 -15.60 -2.16 -1.51
C VAL A 51 -15.04 -1.81 -2.89
N GLY A 52 -15.88 -1.29 -3.80
CA GLY A 52 -15.45 -0.82 -5.11
C GLY A 52 -14.42 0.32 -5.07
N PHE A 53 -14.52 1.23 -4.10
CA PHE A 53 -13.54 2.32 -3.94
C PHE A 53 -12.19 1.80 -3.43
N LEU A 54 -12.21 0.83 -2.52
CA LEU A 54 -11.00 0.17 -2.03
C LEU A 54 -10.27 -0.56 -3.17
N GLY A 55 -11.03 -1.24 -4.03
CA GLY A 55 -10.50 -1.89 -5.23
C GLY A 55 -9.89 -0.90 -6.23
N MET A 56 -10.59 0.21 -6.52
CA MET A 56 -10.08 1.27 -7.40
C MET A 56 -8.76 1.88 -6.89
N MET A 57 -8.66 2.18 -5.60
CA MET A 57 -7.43 2.71 -5.01
C MET A 57 -6.27 1.70 -5.10
N LEU A 58 -6.56 0.41 -4.88
CA LEU A 58 -5.57 -0.65 -5.01
C LEU A 58 -5.11 -0.82 -6.46
N PHE A 59 -6.04 -0.77 -7.41
CA PHE A 59 -5.76 -0.86 -8.84
C PHE A 59 -4.88 0.30 -9.30
N PHE A 60 -5.20 1.53 -8.89
CA PHE A 60 -4.38 2.70 -9.22
C PHE A 60 -2.96 2.59 -8.63
N ALA A 61 -2.83 2.17 -7.37
CA ALA A 61 -1.53 1.93 -6.76
C ALA A 61 -0.73 0.83 -7.49
N GLY A 62 -1.41 -0.23 -7.97
CA GLY A 62 -0.80 -1.28 -8.78
C GLY A 62 -0.30 -0.77 -10.14
N ILE A 63 -1.08 0.08 -10.81
CA ILE A 63 -0.67 0.72 -12.07
C ILE A 63 0.53 1.64 -11.84
N GLU A 64 0.52 2.44 -10.77
CA GLU A 64 1.65 3.32 -10.44
C GLU A 64 2.94 2.51 -10.25
N LEU A 65 2.85 1.38 -9.54
CA LEU A 65 3.97 0.47 -9.36
C LEU A 65 4.42 -0.15 -10.69
N ALA A 66 3.50 -0.62 -11.52
CA ALA A 66 3.81 -1.19 -12.83
C ALA A 66 4.47 -0.17 -13.77
N MET A 67 4.04 1.09 -13.76
CA MET A 67 4.66 2.16 -14.54
C MET A 67 6.07 2.48 -14.06
N ALA A 68 6.31 2.49 -12.75
CA ALA A 68 7.65 2.64 -12.18
C ALA A 68 8.57 1.50 -12.62
N SER A 69 8.05 0.27 -12.63
CA SER A 69 8.80 -0.91 -13.07
C SER A 69 9.13 -0.92 -14.57
N ARG A 70 8.31 -0.28 -15.42
CA ARG A 70 8.64 -0.13 -16.85
C ARG A 70 9.78 0.85 -17.12
N LYS A 71 10.18 1.65 -16.12
CA LYS A 71 11.24 2.66 -16.26
C LYS A 71 12.63 2.11 -15.92
N LEU A 72 12.77 0.79 -15.77
CA LEU A 72 14.09 0.16 -15.63
C LEU A 72 14.87 0.28 -16.94
N GLY A 73 16.16 0.60 -16.81
CA GLY A 73 17.02 0.95 -17.95
C GLY A 73 17.44 -0.22 -18.84
N SER A 74 17.20 -1.46 -18.42
CA SER A 74 17.53 -2.68 -19.19
C SER A 74 16.35 -3.62 -19.32
N VAL A 75 16.31 -4.35 -20.45
CA VAL A 75 15.31 -5.38 -20.75
C VAL A 75 15.45 -6.61 -19.85
N ASP A 76 16.68 -6.91 -19.40
CA ASP A 76 16.96 -8.02 -18.48
C ASP A 76 16.29 -7.82 -17.12
N ASP A 77 16.36 -6.62 -16.55
CA ASP A 77 15.74 -6.33 -15.25
C ASP A 77 14.20 -6.36 -15.35
N CYS A 78 13.65 -5.95 -16.49
CA CYS A 78 12.22 -6.03 -16.77
C CYS A 78 11.75 -7.50 -16.80
N PHE A 79 12.52 -8.38 -17.43
CA PHE A 79 12.23 -9.81 -17.49
C PHE A 79 12.23 -10.46 -16.10
N VAL A 80 13.24 -10.18 -15.26
CA VAL A 80 13.33 -10.69 -13.88
C VAL A 80 12.15 -10.20 -13.03
N MET A 81 11.79 -8.93 -13.16
CA MET A 81 10.67 -8.35 -12.42
C MET A 81 9.32 -8.94 -12.84
N LEU A 82 9.12 -9.22 -14.13
CA LEU A 82 7.91 -9.87 -14.65
C LEU A 82 7.80 -11.31 -14.14
N ILE A 83 8.89 -12.10 -14.21
CA ILE A 83 8.91 -13.46 -13.66
C ILE A 83 8.61 -13.45 -12.15
N CYS A 84 9.27 -12.58 -11.38
CA CYS A 84 9.05 -12.49 -9.94
C CYS A 84 7.58 -12.13 -9.61
N THR A 85 6.97 -11.25 -10.40
CA THR A 85 5.55 -10.88 -10.26
C THR A 85 4.65 -12.07 -10.54
N VAL A 86 4.87 -12.82 -11.64
CA VAL A 86 4.07 -14.00 -12.00
C VAL A 86 4.19 -15.09 -10.94
N VAL A 87 5.41 -15.40 -10.50
CA VAL A 87 5.66 -16.39 -9.43
C VAL A 87 4.99 -15.96 -8.13
N SER A 88 5.09 -14.68 -7.76
CA SER A 88 4.44 -14.15 -6.55
C SER A 88 2.92 -14.20 -6.65
N LEU A 89 2.34 -13.99 -7.84
CA LEU A 89 0.89 -14.04 -8.05
C LEU A 89 0.36 -15.47 -8.01
N VAL A 90 1.11 -16.44 -8.56
CA VAL A 90 0.75 -17.87 -8.53
C VAL A 90 0.97 -18.45 -7.13
N GLY A 91 2.02 -18.02 -6.43
CA GLY A 91 2.36 -18.48 -5.09
C GLY A 91 1.58 -17.80 -3.96
N SER A 92 0.93 -16.66 -4.23
CA SER A 92 0.04 -16.00 -3.28
C SER A 92 -1.41 -16.40 -3.57
N ASP A 93 -2.20 -16.69 -2.54
CA ASP A 93 -3.65 -16.94 -2.64
C ASP A 93 -4.45 -15.74 -3.21
N ALA A 94 -3.77 -14.64 -3.56
CA ALA A 94 -4.33 -13.46 -4.20
C ALA A 94 -5.03 -13.76 -5.54
N VAL A 95 -4.71 -14.87 -6.21
CA VAL A 95 -5.37 -15.31 -7.45
C VAL A 95 -6.50 -16.33 -7.22
N LEU A 96 -6.56 -16.93 -6.03
CA LEU A 96 -7.49 -18.03 -5.68
C LEU A 96 -8.65 -17.59 -4.77
N GLY A 97 -8.91 -16.28 -4.71
CA GLY A 97 -10.02 -15.70 -3.92
C GLY A 97 -11.36 -16.42 -4.13
#